data_AF-A0A1Q2MHU9-F1
#
_entry.id   AF-A0A1Q2MHU9-F1
#
_cell.length_a   1.000
_cell.length_b   1.000
_cell.length_c   1.000
_cell.angle_alpha   90.00
_cell.angle_beta   90.00
_cell.angle_gamma   90.00
#
_symmetry.space_group_name_H-M   'P 1'
#
loop_
_entity.id
_entity.type
_entity.pdbx_description
1 polymer ?
#
loop_
_entity_poly.entity_id
_entity_poly.type
_entity_poly.pdbx_seq_one_letter_code
_entity_poly.pdbx_strand_id
1 'polypeptide(L)'
;MHFVRNILALPLRLAAVIAGLIPIVDVGTVLHLILRVTDDPEDGLRYLAYGLTRFGYAEMEPVAQKLMERYRDSRFAEMMGNAAFFKNNKISAKEWTLAAEYADCTNLEMLLGLKYQLSLDEPKEKRLAILDEIISRRDLPMAISLQAYPIRCYSFLLEREWGKAVKLAEKILQIIESPMAHLANYCKYYTAGKDEAAFKELCDAQRLWQMGPFESVGAQICYVAGDMYRACEYLAMAIDGGFDPDKAGEEWKELAQSDDFNRFMDQRQAGND
;
A
#
# COMPACT_ATOMS: atom_id res chain seq x y z
N MET A 1 4.29 38.16 5.39
CA MET A 1 5.49 37.84 6.20
C MET A 1 6.17 36.52 5.81
N HIS A 2 5.42 35.49 5.37
CA HIS A 2 5.99 34.18 4.99
C HIS A 2 7.12 34.24 3.94
N PHE A 3 6.97 35.10 2.92
CA PHE A 3 7.98 35.32 1.89
C PHE A 3 9.32 35.83 2.45
N VAL A 4 9.28 36.82 3.35
CA VAL A 4 10.47 37.39 3.98
C VAL A 4 11.17 36.36 4.87
N ARG A 5 10.41 35.59 5.66
CA ARG A 5 10.94 34.49 6.47
C ARG A 5 11.63 33.42 5.63
N ASN A 6 11.04 33.06 4.49
CA ASN A 6 11.62 32.11 3.54
C ASN A 6 12.93 32.61 2.91
N ILE A 7 13.03 33.91 2.59
CA ILE A 7 14.28 34.51 2.10
C ILE A 7 15.36 34.49 3.18
N LEU A 8 15.02 34.85 4.42
CA LEU A 8 15.95 34.83 5.55
C LEU A 8 16.46 33.42 5.87
N ALA A 9 15.67 32.39 5.57
CA ALA A 9 16.06 30.99 5.76
C ALA A 9 16.92 30.43 4.61
N LEU A 10 17.07 31.11 3.47
CA LEU A 10 17.86 30.60 2.32
C LEU A 10 19.31 30.23 2.68
N PRO A 11 20.07 31.04 3.44
CA PRO A 11 21.43 30.66 3.85
C PRO A 11 21.44 29.40 4.73
N LEU A 12 20.44 29.25 5.61
CA LEU A 12 20.30 28.08 6.47
C LEU A 12 19.92 26.83 5.65
N ARG A 13 19.05 26.96 4.64
CA ARG A 13 18.72 25.87 3.71
C ARG A 13 19.94 25.39 2.94
N LEU A 14 20.77 26.33 2.46
CA LEU A 14 22.05 25.99 1.83
C LEU A 14 23.00 25.30 2.81
N ALA A 15 23.09 25.79 4.04
CA ALA A 15 23.89 25.17 5.09
C ALA A 15 23.40 23.75 5.43
N ALA A 16 22.08 23.50 5.45
CA ALA A 16 21.51 22.18 5.69
C ALA A 16 21.89 21.18 4.57
N VAL A 17 21.85 21.62 3.31
CA VAL A 17 22.29 20.81 2.16
C VAL A 17 23.78 20.48 2.28
N ILE A 18 24.62 21.47 2.59
CA ILE A 18 26.07 21.27 2.75
C ILE A 18 26.35 20.35 3.93
N ALA A 19 25.67 20.53 5.06
CA ALA A 19 25.80 19.68 6.25
C ALA A 19 25.36 18.23 5.99
N GLY A 20 24.40 18.01 5.08
CA GLY A 20 24.02 16.67 4.63
C GLY A 20 25.10 15.97 3.80
N LEU A 21 25.97 16.74 3.13
CA LEU A 21 27.09 16.22 2.33
C LEU A 21 28.39 16.10 3.13
N ILE A 22 28.55 16.92 4.17
CA ILE A 22 29.78 17.03 4.95
C ILE A 22 29.47 16.74 6.42
N PRO A 23 29.96 15.63 7.00
CA PRO A 23 29.62 15.16 8.35
C PRO A 23 30.26 15.98 9.49
N ILE A 24 30.53 17.27 9.26
CA ILE A 24 31.16 18.19 10.21
C ILE A 24 30.12 19.08 10.89
N VAL A 25 28.94 19.25 10.28
CA VAL A 25 27.87 20.12 10.81
C VAL A 25 26.66 19.27 11.19
N ASP A 26 26.13 19.48 12.40
CA ASP A 26 24.90 18.84 12.84
C ASP A 26 23.69 19.37 12.05
N VAL A 27 23.25 18.59 11.06
CA VAL A 27 22.08 18.86 10.22
C VAL A 27 20.83 19.09 11.06
N GLY A 28 20.68 18.38 12.19
CA GLY A 28 19.51 18.51 13.07
C GLY A 28 19.37 19.92 13.65
N THR A 29 20.48 20.49 14.13
CA THR A 29 20.54 21.88 14.61
C THR A 29 20.15 22.87 13.51
N VAL A 30 20.64 22.68 12.29
CA VAL A 30 20.33 23.58 11.17
C VAL A 30 18.85 23.50 10.78
N LEU A 31 18.27 22.29 10.70
CA LEU A 31 16.85 22.09 10.42
C LEU A 31 15.95 22.73 11.49
N HIS A 32 16.31 22.62 12.77
CA HIS A 32 15.59 23.27 13.86
C HIS A 32 15.65 24.80 13.76
N LEU A 33 16.80 25.36 13.37
CA LEU A 33 16.94 26.80 13.14
C LEU A 33 16.09 27.27 11.95
N ILE A 34 16.06 26.51 10.85
CA ILE A 34 15.18 26.80 9.71
C ILE A 34 13.73 26.85 10.19
N LEU A 35 13.26 25.81 10.88
CA LEU A 35 11.92 25.74 11.44
C LEU A 35 11.58 26.94 12.33
N ARG A 36 12.51 27.38 13.19
CA ARG A 36 12.31 28.55 14.05
C ARG A 36 12.18 29.86 13.27
N VAL A 37 12.89 29.99 12.16
CA VAL A 37 12.88 31.18 11.31
C VAL A 37 11.66 31.19 10.39
N THR A 38 11.32 30.05 9.79
CA THR A 38 10.23 29.94 8.82
C THR A 38 8.88 29.82 9.49
N ASP A 39 8.80 29.10 10.61
CA ASP A 39 7.55 28.75 11.30
C ASP A 39 6.58 28.02 10.35
N ASP A 40 7.15 27.15 9.51
CA ASP A 40 6.48 26.44 8.42
C ASP A 40 6.31 24.95 8.80
N PRO A 41 5.09 24.37 8.70
CA PRO A 41 4.87 22.94 8.97
C PRO A 41 5.72 22.02 8.08
N GLU A 42 6.06 22.40 6.84
CA GLU A 42 6.93 21.60 5.96
C GLU A 42 8.35 21.44 6.52
N ASP A 43 8.92 22.54 7.03
CA ASP A 43 10.24 22.50 7.66
C ASP A 43 10.16 21.74 9.01
N GLY A 44 9.00 21.76 9.67
CA GLY A 44 8.70 20.94 10.84
C GLY A 44 8.71 19.44 10.52
N LEU A 45 8.06 19.02 9.44
CA LEU A 45 8.02 17.63 9.00
C LEU A 45 9.42 17.13 8.61
N ARG A 46 10.22 17.96 7.93
CA ARG A 46 11.63 17.63 7.60
C ARG A 46 12.48 17.44 8.85
N TYR A 47 12.34 18.35 9.82
CA TYR A 47 13.04 18.23 11.09
C TYR A 47 12.64 16.96 11.84
N LEU A 48 11.33 16.66 11.89
CA LEU A 48 10.83 15.46 12.53
C LEU A 48 11.33 14.18 11.83
N ALA A 49 11.26 14.12 10.50
CA ALA A 49 11.75 12.98 9.72
C ALA A 49 13.24 12.72 9.97
N TYR A 50 14.07 13.77 9.91
CA TYR A 50 15.48 13.68 10.25
C TYR A 50 15.68 13.15 11.67
N GLY A 51 14.99 13.74 12.64
CA GLY A 51 15.09 13.34 14.04
C GLY A 51 14.69 11.88 14.26
N LEU A 52 13.60 11.41 13.63
CA LEU A 52 13.14 10.03 13.74
C LEU A 52 14.19 9.04 13.25
N THR A 53 14.87 9.36 12.15
CA THR A 53 15.93 8.49 11.61
C THR A 53 17.19 8.48 12.47
N ARG A 54 17.51 9.60 13.14
CA ARG A 54 18.78 9.76 13.87
C ARG A 54 18.69 9.38 15.36
N PHE A 55 17.60 9.77 15.99
CA PHE A 55 17.37 9.72 17.44
C PHE A 55 16.29 8.70 17.81
N GLY A 56 15.44 8.33 16.85
CA GLY A 56 14.40 7.32 17.03
C GLY A 56 13.09 7.89 17.59
N TYR A 57 12.13 6.98 17.72
CA TYR A 57 10.73 7.28 18.07
C TYR A 57 10.59 8.00 19.43
N ALA A 58 11.18 7.43 20.50
CA ALA A 58 10.97 7.91 21.87
C ALA A 58 11.49 9.33 22.10
N GLU A 59 12.61 9.69 21.48
CA GLU A 59 13.18 11.04 21.59
C GLU A 59 12.35 12.08 20.80
N MET A 60 11.72 11.65 19.70
CA MET A 60 10.98 12.55 18.81
C MET A 60 9.48 12.65 19.09
N GLU A 61 8.90 11.72 19.82
CA GLU A 61 7.50 11.75 20.26
C GLU A 61 7.07 13.08 20.91
N PRO A 62 7.75 13.61 21.95
CA PRO A 62 7.36 14.89 22.55
C PRO A 62 7.55 16.08 21.61
N VAL A 63 8.46 15.98 20.63
CA VAL A 63 8.65 17.01 19.61
C VAL A 63 7.50 16.99 18.62
N ALA A 64 7.14 15.81 18.12
CA ALA A 64 6.03 15.63 17.19
C ALA A 64 4.70 16.10 17.78
N GLN A 65 4.45 15.79 19.06
CA GLN A 65 3.23 16.24 19.74
C GLN A 65 3.15 17.77 19.77
N LYS A 66 4.25 18.45 20.13
CA LYS A 66 4.30 19.93 20.13
C LYS A 66 4.10 20.52 18.74
N LEU A 67 4.66 19.89 17.70
CA LEU A 67 4.50 20.36 16.31
C LEU A 67 3.07 20.16 15.82
N MET A 68 2.46 19.00 16.10
CA MET A 68 1.07 18.70 15.77
C MET A 68 0.10 19.68 16.45
N GLU A 69 0.28 19.93 17.76
CA GLU A 69 -0.57 20.87 18.51
C GLU A 69 -0.42 22.32 18.02
N ARG A 70 0.82 22.73 17.67
CA ARG A 70 1.12 24.08 17.17
C ARG A 70 0.53 24.32 15.79
N TYR A 71 0.76 23.40 14.86
CA TYR A 71 0.41 23.60 13.45
C TYR A 71 -0.96 23.02 13.08
N ARG A 72 -1.55 22.18 13.94
CA ARG A 72 -2.82 21.47 13.68
C ARG A 72 -2.77 20.79 12.32
N ASP A 73 -1.73 19.99 12.09
CA ASP A 73 -1.48 19.31 10.81
C ASP A 73 -1.31 17.81 11.07
N SER A 74 -2.18 17.00 10.45
CA SER A 74 -2.23 15.56 10.69
C SER A 74 -0.96 14.84 10.22
N ARG A 75 -0.15 15.46 9.34
CA ARG A 75 1.06 14.85 8.79
C ARG A 75 2.11 14.55 9.84
N PHE A 76 2.10 15.28 10.96
CA PHE A 76 2.95 14.96 12.11
C PHE A 76 2.51 13.64 12.78
N ALA A 77 1.20 13.45 12.93
CA ALA A 77 0.65 12.21 13.46
C ALA A 77 0.80 11.04 12.49
N GLU A 78 0.65 11.27 11.18
CA GLU A 78 0.89 10.29 10.13
C GLU A 78 2.32 9.73 10.23
N MET A 79 3.31 10.63 10.31
CA MET A 79 4.71 10.25 10.38
C MET A 79 5.05 9.44 11.64
N MET A 80 4.58 9.89 12.80
CA MET A 80 4.78 9.18 14.07
C MET A 80 4.00 7.87 14.12
N GLY A 81 2.78 7.85 13.59
CA GLY A 81 1.93 6.68 13.56
C GLY A 81 2.51 5.57 12.68
N ASN A 82 3.04 5.90 11.50
CA ASN A 82 3.80 4.96 10.69
C ASN A 82 5.07 4.47 11.41
N ALA A 83 5.83 5.36 12.04
CA ALA A 83 7.03 4.98 12.79
C ALA A 83 6.71 4.01 13.95
N ALA A 84 5.58 4.18 14.63
CA ALA A 84 5.09 3.23 15.63
C ALA A 84 4.63 1.91 15.00
N PHE A 85 3.87 1.97 13.90
CA PHE A 85 3.38 0.79 13.19
C PHE A 85 4.52 -0.12 12.71
N PHE A 86 5.57 0.45 12.10
CA PHE A 86 6.74 -0.31 11.63
C PHE A 86 7.57 -0.93 12.77
N LYS A 87 7.41 -0.43 14.01
CA LYS A 87 7.95 -1.05 15.22
C LYS A 87 6.98 -2.07 15.85
N ASN A 88 5.96 -2.49 15.11
CA ASN A 88 4.89 -3.37 15.54
C ASN A 88 4.09 -2.83 16.76
N ASN A 89 4.05 -1.51 16.93
CA ASN A 89 3.25 -0.86 17.96
C ASN A 89 1.97 -0.26 17.36
N LYS A 90 1.00 -1.15 17.06
CA LYS A 90 -0.31 -0.77 16.50
C LYS A 90 -1.13 0.11 17.44
N ILE A 91 -0.93 -0.01 18.77
CA ILE A 91 -1.65 0.79 19.78
C ILE A 91 -1.23 2.26 19.64
N SER A 92 0.06 2.57 19.74
CA SER A 92 0.52 3.95 19.61
C SER A 92 0.25 4.52 18.22
N ALA A 93 0.34 3.71 17.17
CA ALA A 93 -0.06 4.15 15.82
C ALA A 93 -1.52 4.60 15.77
N LYS A 94 -2.43 3.86 16.42
CA LYS A 94 -3.84 4.23 16.54
C LYS A 94 -4.03 5.48 17.41
N GLU A 95 -3.31 5.61 18.52
CA GLU A 95 -3.36 6.79 19.38
C GLU A 95 -3.00 8.08 18.62
N TRP A 96 -1.97 8.04 17.76
CA TRP A 96 -1.63 9.17 16.90
C TRP A 96 -2.77 9.57 15.94
N THR A 97 -3.42 8.59 15.31
CA THR A 97 -4.56 8.88 14.42
C THR A 97 -5.71 9.55 15.17
N LEU A 98 -6.05 9.05 16.36
CA LEU A 98 -7.12 9.60 17.20
C LEU A 98 -6.74 10.97 17.76
N ALA A 99 -5.48 11.18 18.13
CA ALA A 99 -5.00 12.45 18.66
C ALA A 99 -5.11 13.56 17.61
N ALA A 100 -4.79 13.28 16.33
CA ALA A 100 -4.93 14.24 15.25
C ALA A 100 -6.40 14.62 14.99
N GLU A 101 -7.31 13.63 15.02
CA GLU A 101 -8.76 13.86 14.86
C GLU A 101 -9.33 14.67 16.03
N TYR A 102 -8.98 14.30 17.27
CA TYR A 102 -9.42 15.03 18.47
C TYR A 102 -8.87 16.46 18.51
N ALA A 103 -7.65 16.65 18.01
CA ALA A 103 -7.03 17.96 17.89
C ALA A 103 -7.58 18.80 16.71
N ASP A 104 -8.56 18.30 15.96
CA ASP A 104 -9.14 18.97 14.77
C ASP A 104 -8.04 19.43 13.79
N CYS A 105 -7.10 18.53 13.51
CA CYS A 105 -6.01 18.84 12.59
C CYS A 105 -6.51 18.98 11.15
N THR A 106 -5.81 19.81 10.38
CA THR A 106 -5.92 19.88 8.92
C THR A 106 -5.25 18.67 8.26
N ASN A 107 -5.56 18.46 6.97
CA ASN A 107 -5.03 17.39 6.12
C ASN A 107 -5.33 15.96 6.63
N LEU A 108 -6.45 15.72 7.32
CA LEU A 108 -6.76 14.40 7.92
C LEU A 108 -6.72 13.24 6.91
N GLU A 109 -6.89 13.51 5.63
CA GLU A 109 -6.76 12.54 4.56
C GLU A 109 -5.36 11.90 4.47
N MET A 110 -4.33 12.58 4.97
CA MET A 110 -2.97 12.03 5.01
C MET A 110 -2.90 10.78 5.90
N LEU A 111 -3.80 10.64 6.87
CA LEU A 111 -3.88 9.48 7.75
C LEU A 111 -4.46 8.23 7.07
N LEU A 112 -5.04 8.35 5.86
CA LEU A 112 -5.76 7.23 5.23
C LEU A 112 -4.88 6.01 4.97
N GLY A 113 -3.62 6.21 4.58
CA GLY A 113 -2.67 5.11 4.38
C GLY A 113 -2.43 4.31 5.67
N LEU A 114 -2.17 5.01 6.78
CA LEU A 114 -1.99 4.40 8.10
C LEU A 114 -3.29 3.74 8.60
N LYS A 115 -4.44 4.41 8.43
CA LYS A 115 -5.75 3.85 8.79
C LYS A 115 -6.02 2.54 8.05
N TYR A 116 -5.68 2.48 6.75
CA TYR A 116 -5.78 1.25 5.98
C TYR A 116 -4.92 0.14 6.60
N GLN A 117 -3.65 0.40 6.91
CA GLN A 117 -2.76 -0.57 7.55
C GLN A 117 -3.28 -1.06 8.92
N LEU A 118 -3.82 -0.16 9.73
CA LEU A 118 -4.41 -0.49 11.04
C LEU A 118 -5.72 -1.27 10.91
N SER A 119 -6.44 -1.10 9.79
CA SER A 119 -7.68 -1.81 9.52
C SER A 119 -7.49 -3.24 9.01
N LEU A 120 -6.26 -3.71 8.79
CA LEU A 120 -6.01 -5.05 8.23
C LEU A 120 -6.64 -6.19 9.06
N ASP A 121 -6.81 -6.01 10.37
CA ASP A 121 -7.47 -6.99 11.26
C ASP A 121 -8.98 -6.74 11.44
N GLU A 122 -9.53 -5.72 10.78
CA GLU A 122 -10.93 -5.32 10.86
C GLU A 122 -11.78 -5.96 9.74
N PRO A 123 -13.13 -5.90 9.84
CA PRO A 123 -14.02 -6.42 8.80
C PRO A 123 -13.71 -5.86 7.41
N LYS A 124 -13.88 -6.70 6.39
CA LYS A 124 -13.53 -6.40 4.98
C LYS A 124 -14.16 -5.08 4.52
N GLU A 125 -15.40 -4.82 4.90
CA GLU A 125 -16.18 -3.65 4.50
C GLU A 125 -15.50 -2.35 4.93
N LYS A 126 -14.94 -2.32 6.15
CA LYS A 126 -14.23 -1.15 6.67
C LYS A 126 -12.93 -0.90 5.92
N ARG A 127 -12.18 -1.96 5.59
CA ARG A 127 -10.96 -1.86 4.77
C ARG A 127 -11.27 -1.32 3.37
N LEU A 128 -12.31 -1.84 2.74
CA LEU A 128 -12.73 -1.42 1.39
C LEU A 128 -13.21 0.04 1.36
N ALA A 129 -13.94 0.48 2.39
CA ALA A 129 -14.37 1.88 2.49
C ALA A 129 -13.17 2.85 2.52
N ILE A 130 -12.10 2.52 3.26
CA ILE A 130 -10.88 3.33 3.30
C ILE A 130 -10.17 3.34 1.94
N LEU A 131 -10.08 2.17 1.28
CA LEU A 131 -9.50 2.09 -0.06
C LEU A 131 -10.30 2.91 -1.08
N ASP A 132 -11.62 2.82 -1.04
CA ASP A 132 -12.52 3.61 -1.91
C ASP A 132 -12.35 5.11 -1.67
N GLU A 133 -12.19 5.54 -0.42
CA GLU A 133 -11.83 6.92 -0.10
C GLU A 133 -10.50 7.31 -0.73
N ILE A 134 -9.43 6.53 -0.52
CA ILE A 134 -8.09 6.82 -1.09
C ILE A 134 -8.14 6.97 -2.61
N ILE A 135 -8.76 6.01 -3.33
CA ILE A 135 -8.72 6.01 -4.81
C ILE A 135 -9.60 7.09 -5.45
N SER A 136 -10.58 7.62 -4.69
CA SER A 136 -11.44 8.72 -5.13
C SER A 136 -10.75 10.08 -5.06
N ARG A 137 -9.69 10.19 -4.25
CA ARG A 137 -8.95 11.42 -4.00
C ARG A 137 -7.87 11.67 -5.05
N ARG A 138 -7.58 12.97 -5.27
CA ARG A 138 -6.54 13.44 -6.21
C ARG A 138 -5.46 14.27 -5.52
N ASP A 139 -5.69 14.62 -4.26
CA ASP A 139 -4.86 15.46 -3.39
C ASP A 139 -3.88 14.66 -2.52
N LEU A 140 -4.00 13.32 -2.50
CA LEU A 140 -3.12 12.46 -1.74
C LEU A 140 -1.74 12.29 -2.41
N PRO A 141 -0.66 12.12 -1.61
CA PRO A 141 0.62 11.66 -2.11
C PRO A 141 0.48 10.38 -2.94
N MET A 142 1.20 10.33 -4.07
CA MET A 142 1.15 9.18 -4.98
C MET A 142 1.49 7.85 -4.29
N ALA A 143 2.39 7.87 -3.30
CA ALA A 143 2.74 6.67 -2.54
C ALA A 143 1.54 6.01 -1.83
N ILE A 144 0.61 6.80 -1.27
CA ILE A 144 -0.60 6.28 -0.63
C ILE A 144 -1.53 5.66 -1.68
N SER A 145 -1.72 6.37 -2.80
CA SER A 145 -2.57 5.90 -3.90
C SER A 145 -2.04 4.63 -4.57
N LEU A 146 -0.72 4.54 -4.78
CA LEU A 146 -0.06 3.40 -5.38
C LEU A 146 -0.16 2.12 -4.54
N GLN A 147 -0.26 2.24 -3.22
CA GLN A 147 -0.56 1.09 -2.36
C GLN A 147 -2.03 0.68 -2.49
N ALA A 148 -2.95 1.64 -2.55
CA ALA A 148 -4.39 1.35 -2.59
C ALA A 148 -4.89 0.79 -3.93
N TYR A 149 -4.39 1.29 -5.07
CA TYR A 149 -4.93 0.92 -6.38
C TYR A 149 -4.86 -0.59 -6.68
N PRO A 150 -3.71 -1.29 -6.55
CA PRO A 150 -3.64 -2.71 -6.87
C PRO A 150 -4.52 -3.55 -5.95
N ILE A 151 -4.58 -3.21 -4.66
CA ILE A 151 -5.37 -3.91 -3.65
C ILE A 151 -6.87 -3.77 -3.96
N ARG A 152 -7.32 -2.55 -4.28
CA ARG A 152 -8.72 -2.34 -4.61
C ARG A 152 -9.09 -2.93 -5.97
N CYS A 153 -8.17 -2.90 -6.94
CA CYS A 153 -8.32 -3.58 -8.23
C CYS A 153 -8.54 -5.08 -8.02
N TYR A 154 -7.71 -5.72 -7.20
CA TYR A 154 -7.87 -7.13 -6.83
C TYR A 154 -9.24 -7.41 -6.22
N SER A 155 -9.67 -6.56 -5.27
CA SER A 155 -10.97 -6.70 -4.62
C SER A 155 -12.13 -6.62 -5.62
N PHE A 156 -12.07 -5.73 -6.62
CA PHE A 156 -13.07 -5.69 -7.69
C PHE A 156 -13.09 -6.96 -8.53
N LEU A 157 -11.93 -7.58 -8.79
CA LEU A 157 -11.89 -8.86 -9.50
C LEU A 157 -12.58 -9.96 -8.70
N LEU A 158 -12.31 -10.06 -7.39
CA LEU A 158 -12.96 -11.02 -6.51
C LEU A 158 -14.48 -10.79 -6.41
N GLU A 159 -14.91 -9.53 -6.42
CA GLU A 159 -16.32 -9.12 -6.41
C GLU A 159 -17.01 -9.29 -7.78
N ARG A 160 -16.29 -9.79 -8.80
CA ARG A 160 -16.76 -9.92 -10.21
C ARG A 160 -17.21 -8.58 -10.81
N GLU A 161 -16.71 -7.48 -10.28
CA GLU A 161 -16.95 -6.11 -10.74
C GLU A 161 -15.99 -5.74 -11.87
N TRP A 162 -16.01 -6.53 -12.95
CA TRP A 162 -15.02 -6.50 -14.04
C TRP A 162 -14.83 -5.11 -14.64
N GLY A 163 -15.93 -4.38 -14.85
CA GLY A 163 -15.88 -3.03 -15.42
C GLY A 163 -15.16 -2.02 -14.51
N LYS A 164 -15.28 -2.16 -13.18
CA LYS A 164 -14.55 -1.31 -12.22
C LYS A 164 -13.08 -1.71 -12.15
N ALA A 165 -12.79 -3.01 -12.13
CA ALA A 165 -11.42 -3.53 -12.13
C ALA A 165 -10.65 -3.05 -13.36
N VAL A 166 -11.22 -3.17 -14.56
CA VAL A 166 -10.58 -2.74 -15.82
C VAL A 166 -10.33 -1.23 -15.85
N LYS A 167 -11.31 -0.41 -15.44
CA LYS A 167 -11.11 1.05 -15.37
C LYS A 167 -9.99 1.42 -14.41
N LEU A 168 -9.88 0.72 -13.29
CA LEU A 168 -8.81 0.96 -12.32
C LEU A 168 -7.47 0.46 -12.86
N ALA A 169 -7.43 -0.68 -13.52
CA ALA A 169 -6.25 -1.23 -14.19
C ALA A 169 -5.69 -0.27 -15.24
N GLU A 170 -6.54 0.33 -16.08
CA GLU A 170 -6.13 1.35 -17.05
C GLU A 170 -5.48 2.56 -16.37
N LYS A 171 -6.02 3.00 -15.22
CA LYS A 171 -5.42 4.08 -14.42
C LYS A 171 -4.07 3.66 -13.81
N ILE A 172 -3.95 2.42 -13.33
CA ILE A 172 -2.70 1.88 -12.77
C ILE A 172 -1.62 1.86 -13.85
N LEU A 173 -1.90 1.31 -15.03
CA LEU A 173 -0.95 1.15 -16.13
C LEU A 173 -0.45 2.48 -16.71
N GLN A 174 -1.19 3.58 -16.53
CA GLN A 174 -0.71 4.93 -16.85
C GLN A 174 0.38 5.43 -15.91
N ILE A 175 0.53 4.81 -14.74
CA ILE A 175 1.45 5.24 -13.69
C ILE A 175 2.59 4.23 -13.53
N ILE A 176 2.26 2.93 -13.49
CA ILE A 176 3.22 1.85 -13.24
C ILE A 176 2.72 0.53 -13.82
N GLU A 177 3.65 -0.28 -14.33
CA GLU A 177 3.42 -1.68 -14.65
C GLU A 177 3.01 -2.44 -13.39
N SER A 178 1.88 -3.16 -13.44
CA SER A 178 1.31 -3.81 -12.26
C SER A 178 0.70 -5.16 -12.60
N PRO A 179 1.06 -6.23 -11.87
CA PRO A 179 0.48 -7.54 -12.12
C PRO A 179 -1.03 -7.57 -11.90
N MET A 180 -1.55 -6.76 -10.98
CA MET A 180 -3.00 -6.67 -10.73
C MET A 180 -3.76 -6.03 -11.89
N ALA A 181 -3.13 -5.08 -12.58
CA ALA A 181 -3.73 -4.47 -13.76
C ALA A 181 -3.79 -5.46 -14.93
N HIS A 182 -2.72 -6.24 -15.13
CA HIS A 182 -2.70 -7.32 -16.11
C HIS A 182 -3.71 -8.42 -15.78
N LEU A 183 -3.85 -8.84 -14.52
CA LEU A 183 -4.89 -9.80 -14.12
C LEU A 183 -6.32 -9.28 -14.39
N ALA A 184 -6.55 -7.97 -14.26
CA ALA A 184 -7.84 -7.40 -14.64
C ALA A 184 -8.06 -7.42 -16.17
N ASN A 185 -7.03 -7.15 -16.96
CA ASN A 185 -7.09 -7.29 -18.41
C ASN A 185 -7.25 -8.75 -18.86
N TYR A 186 -6.63 -9.70 -18.15
CA TYR A 186 -6.85 -11.14 -18.34
C TYR A 186 -8.33 -11.47 -18.23
N CYS A 187 -9.00 -11.09 -17.14
CA CYS A 187 -10.43 -11.34 -16.96
C CYS A 187 -11.27 -10.70 -18.07
N LYS A 188 -10.93 -9.47 -18.49
CA LYS A 188 -11.60 -8.78 -19.62
C LYS A 188 -11.47 -9.54 -20.94
N TYR A 189 -10.29 -10.03 -21.29
CA TYR A 189 -10.08 -10.74 -22.54
C TYR A 189 -10.65 -12.16 -22.50
N TYR A 190 -10.49 -12.85 -21.36
CA TYR A 190 -11.02 -14.19 -21.16
C TYR A 190 -12.55 -14.23 -21.29
N THR A 191 -13.24 -13.34 -20.58
CA THR A 191 -14.72 -13.23 -20.66
C THR A 191 -15.23 -12.79 -22.03
N ALA A 192 -14.37 -12.21 -22.86
CA ALA A 192 -14.67 -11.85 -24.25
C ALA A 192 -14.29 -12.95 -25.27
N GLY A 193 -13.80 -14.12 -24.82
CA GLY A 193 -13.36 -15.22 -25.68
C GLY A 193 -12.09 -14.93 -26.47
N LYS A 194 -11.23 -14.03 -25.98
CA LYS A 194 -9.96 -13.63 -26.62
C LYS A 194 -8.78 -14.34 -25.94
N ASP A 195 -8.72 -15.65 -26.10
CA ASP A 195 -7.84 -16.52 -25.30
C ASP A 195 -6.35 -16.18 -25.42
N GLU A 196 -5.86 -15.86 -26.62
CA GLU A 196 -4.45 -15.50 -26.84
C GLU A 196 -4.08 -14.18 -26.13
N ALA A 197 -4.97 -13.19 -26.19
CA ALA A 197 -4.78 -11.91 -25.50
C ALA A 197 -4.85 -12.10 -23.97
N ALA A 198 -5.80 -12.92 -23.49
CA ALA A 198 -5.88 -13.26 -22.09
C ALA A 198 -4.59 -13.94 -21.61
N PHE A 199 -4.13 -14.97 -22.32
CA PHE A 199 -2.91 -15.69 -21.97
C PHE A 199 -1.69 -14.77 -21.90
N LYS A 200 -1.56 -13.83 -22.84
CA LYS A 200 -0.49 -12.82 -22.78
C LYS A 200 -0.52 -11.99 -21.50
N GLU A 201 -1.68 -11.44 -21.12
CA GLU A 201 -1.81 -10.65 -19.89
C GLU A 201 -1.48 -11.47 -18.65
N LEU A 202 -1.85 -12.75 -18.63
CA LEU A 202 -1.52 -13.65 -17.52
C LEU A 202 -0.01 -13.88 -17.41
N CYS A 203 0.69 -14.10 -18.52
CA CYS A 203 2.15 -14.20 -18.54
C CYS A 203 2.83 -12.89 -18.10
N ASP A 204 2.33 -11.74 -18.54
CA ASP A 204 2.85 -10.44 -18.12
C ASP A 204 2.64 -10.21 -16.62
N ALA A 205 1.48 -10.60 -16.07
CA ALA A 205 1.23 -10.57 -14.63
C ALA A 205 2.22 -11.46 -13.85
N GLN A 206 2.44 -12.70 -14.31
CA GLN A 206 3.37 -13.64 -13.69
C GLN A 206 4.80 -13.09 -13.67
N ARG A 207 5.26 -12.54 -14.81
CA ARG A 207 6.60 -11.96 -14.95
C ARG A 207 6.85 -10.81 -13.97
N LEU A 208 5.83 -10.02 -13.67
CA LEU A 208 5.92 -8.86 -12.77
C LEU A 208 5.76 -9.24 -11.29
N TRP A 209 5.29 -10.44 -10.99
CA TRP A 209 5.05 -10.87 -9.63
C TRP A 209 6.35 -11.27 -8.93
N GLN A 210 6.85 -10.40 -8.06
CA GLN A 210 8.10 -10.62 -7.33
C GLN A 210 7.89 -11.04 -5.85
N MET A 211 6.64 -11.18 -5.40
CA MET A 211 6.29 -11.30 -3.97
C MET A 211 5.33 -12.47 -3.71
N GLY A 212 5.84 -13.60 -3.23
CA GLY A 212 5.03 -14.78 -2.89
C GLY A 212 4.59 -15.61 -4.11
N PRO A 213 3.83 -16.71 -3.90
CA PRO A 213 3.42 -17.61 -4.99
C PRO A 213 2.38 -16.92 -5.87
N PHE A 214 2.78 -16.46 -7.05
CA PHE A 214 1.86 -15.91 -8.05
C PHE A 214 0.72 -16.89 -8.37
N GLU A 215 1.06 -18.17 -8.34
CA GLU A 215 0.21 -19.30 -8.65
C GLU A 215 -1.04 -19.33 -7.76
N SER A 216 -0.95 -18.96 -6.48
CA SER A 216 -2.16 -18.86 -5.66
C SER A 216 -3.08 -17.78 -6.24
N VAL A 217 -2.64 -16.53 -6.28
CA VAL A 217 -3.42 -15.40 -6.83
C VAL A 217 -3.99 -15.71 -8.22
N GLY A 218 -3.19 -16.29 -9.11
CA GLY A 218 -3.62 -16.74 -10.43
C GLY A 218 -4.77 -17.75 -10.37
N ALA A 219 -4.69 -18.74 -9.48
CA ALA A 219 -5.76 -19.72 -9.27
C ALA A 219 -7.08 -19.08 -8.82
N GLN A 220 -7.07 -18.15 -7.85
CA GLN A 220 -8.31 -17.49 -7.41
C GLN A 220 -8.90 -16.61 -8.50
N ILE A 221 -8.07 -15.88 -9.26
CA ILE A 221 -8.56 -15.09 -10.39
C ILE A 221 -9.18 -15.99 -11.47
N CYS A 222 -8.55 -17.12 -11.81
CA CYS A 222 -9.11 -18.09 -12.77
C CYS A 222 -10.42 -18.69 -12.26
N TYR A 223 -10.49 -19.06 -10.97
CA TYR A 223 -11.70 -19.58 -10.34
C TYR A 223 -12.86 -18.59 -10.43
N VAL A 224 -12.62 -17.32 -10.08
CA VAL A 224 -13.65 -16.27 -10.14
C VAL A 224 -14.05 -15.95 -11.58
N ALA A 225 -13.12 -16.08 -12.54
CA ALA A 225 -13.38 -15.94 -13.97
C ALA A 225 -14.11 -17.16 -14.60
N GLY A 226 -14.23 -18.27 -13.87
CA GLY A 226 -14.85 -19.51 -14.34
C GLY A 226 -13.93 -20.45 -15.13
N ASP A 227 -12.62 -20.15 -15.20
CA ASP A 227 -11.61 -21.02 -15.81
C ASP A 227 -11.16 -22.08 -14.80
N MET A 228 -12.02 -23.07 -14.55
CA MET A 228 -11.79 -24.07 -13.51
C MET A 228 -10.52 -24.89 -13.77
N TYR A 229 -10.24 -25.24 -15.03
CA TYR A 229 -9.06 -26.01 -15.37
C TYR A 229 -7.77 -25.28 -14.97
N ARG A 230 -7.63 -24.00 -15.38
CA ARG A 230 -6.46 -23.20 -14.99
C ARG A 230 -6.44 -22.88 -13.49
N ALA A 231 -7.61 -22.71 -12.88
CA ALA A 231 -7.70 -22.54 -11.43
C ALA A 231 -7.09 -23.74 -10.69
N CYS A 232 -7.44 -24.95 -11.10
CA CYS A 232 -6.87 -26.18 -10.53
C CYS A 232 -5.37 -26.32 -10.84
N GLU A 233 -4.95 -26.05 -12.07
CA GLU A 233 -3.54 -26.09 -12.47
C GLU A 233 -2.67 -25.17 -11.59
N TYR A 234 -3.06 -23.90 -11.48
CA TYR A 234 -2.35 -22.93 -10.67
C TYR A 234 -2.40 -23.27 -9.17
N LEU A 235 -3.53 -23.76 -8.66
CA LEU A 235 -3.61 -24.16 -7.25
C LEU A 235 -2.66 -25.33 -6.96
N ALA A 236 -2.57 -26.30 -7.87
CA ALA A 236 -1.67 -27.43 -7.73
C ALA A 236 -0.20 -26.98 -7.76
N MET A 237 0.17 -26.07 -8.67
CA MET A 237 1.52 -25.48 -8.71
C MET A 237 1.83 -24.70 -7.42
N ALA A 238 0.86 -23.97 -6.88
CA ALA A 238 1.04 -23.27 -5.61
C ALA A 238 1.30 -24.24 -4.46
N ILE A 239 0.51 -25.32 -4.37
CA ILE A 239 0.67 -26.38 -3.34
C ILE A 239 2.04 -27.05 -3.45
N ASP A 240 2.49 -27.39 -4.66
CA ASP A 240 3.83 -27.94 -4.88
C ASP A 240 4.94 -26.97 -4.43
N GLY A 241 4.68 -25.66 -4.55
CA GLY A 241 5.52 -24.58 -4.04
C GLY A 241 5.43 -24.35 -2.52
N GLY A 242 4.67 -25.16 -1.78
CA GLY A 242 4.50 -25.06 -0.32
C GLY A 242 3.36 -24.16 0.14
N PHE A 243 2.45 -23.74 -0.74
CA PHE A 243 1.22 -23.07 -0.36
C PHE A 243 0.28 -24.04 0.37
N ASP A 244 -0.34 -23.58 1.47
CA ASP A 244 -1.26 -24.36 2.28
C ASP A 244 -2.67 -23.75 2.17
N PRO A 245 -3.57 -24.32 1.33
CA PRO A 245 -4.91 -23.80 1.11
C PRO A 245 -5.75 -23.70 2.39
N ASP A 246 -5.57 -24.64 3.33
CA ASP A 246 -6.33 -24.70 4.58
C ASP A 246 -6.00 -23.53 5.52
N LYS A 247 -4.81 -22.92 5.36
CA LYS A 247 -4.38 -21.75 6.14
C LYS A 247 -4.55 -20.42 5.40
N ALA A 248 -4.87 -20.46 4.11
CA ALA A 248 -4.90 -19.28 3.25
C ALA A 248 -6.28 -18.61 3.17
N GLY A 249 -7.37 -19.33 3.46
CA GLY A 249 -8.74 -18.80 3.49
C GLY A 249 -9.78 -19.79 2.94
N GLU A 250 -11.06 -19.54 3.24
CA GLU A 250 -12.16 -20.43 2.83
C GLU A 250 -12.25 -20.60 1.30
N GLU A 251 -11.95 -19.57 0.51
CA GLU A 251 -12.02 -19.63 -0.96
C GLU A 251 -11.01 -20.63 -1.55
N TRP A 252 -9.81 -20.72 -0.96
CA TRP A 252 -8.77 -21.68 -1.35
C TRP A 252 -9.13 -23.09 -0.94
N LYS A 253 -9.70 -23.21 0.25
CA LYS A 253 -10.17 -24.47 0.80
C LYS A 253 -11.32 -25.04 -0.01
N GLU A 254 -12.29 -24.22 -0.39
CA GLU A 254 -13.38 -24.60 -1.29
C GLU A 254 -12.85 -25.11 -2.64
N LEU A 255 -11.92 -24.38 -3.26
CA LEU A 255 -11.31 -24.81 -4.52
C LEU A 255 -10.53 -26.12 -4.36
N ALA A 256 -9.70 -26.24 -3.31
CA ALA A 256 -8.92 -27.43 -3.02
C ALA A 256 -9.78 -28.67 -2.71
N GLN A 257 -10.98 -28.47 -2.17
CA GLN A 257 -11.92 -29.54 -1.84
C GLN A 257 -12.91 -29.85 -2.97
N SER A 258 -12.86 -29.11 -4.08
CA SER A 258 -13.78 -29.29 -5.20
C SER A 258 -13.55 -30.63 -5.94
N ASP A 259 -14.64 -31.20 -6.46
CA ASP A 259 -14.57 -32.40 -7.31
C ASP A 259 -13.73 -32.18 -8.57
N ASP A 260 -13.68 -30.94 -9.08
CA ASP A 260 -12.84 -30.57 -10.21
C ASP A 260 -11.35 -30.65 -9.87
N PHE A 261 -10.96 -30.14 -8.70
CA PHE A 261 -9.57 -30.20 -8.25
C PHE A 261 -9.13 -31.64 -7.96
N ASN A 262 -9.96 -32.43 -7.27
CA ASN A 262 -9.67 -33.84 -7.01
C ASN A 262 -9.45 -34.62 -8.32
N ARG A 263 -10.36 -34.45 -9.30
CA ARG A 263 -10.22 -35.08 -10.62
C ARG A 263 -8.96 -34.63 -11.36
N PHE A 264 -8.60 -33.35 -11.26
CA PHE A 264 -7.37 -32.82 -11.86
C PHE A 264 -6.13 -33.48 -11.24
N MET A 265 -6.09 -33.61 -9.92
CA MET A 265 -4.96 -34.24 -9.22
C MET A 265 -4.82 -35.73 -9.54
N ASP A 266 -5.94 -36.46 -9.63
CA ASP A 266 -5.94 -37.88 -10.03
C ASP A 266 -5.37 -38.07 -11.45
N GLN A 267 -5.78 -37.21 -12.39
CA GLN A 267 -5.27 -37.24 -13.78
C GLN A 267 -3.78 -36.90 -13.83
N ARG A 268 -3.34 -35.93 -13.03
CA ARG A 268 -1.93 -35.52 -12.96
C ARG A 268 -1.04 -36.62 -12.39
N GLN A 269 -1.53 -37.39 -11.41
CA GLN A 269 -0.80 -38.53 -10.85
C GLN A 269 -0.73 -39.69 -11.87
N ALA A 270 -1.85 -40.02 -12.52
CA ALA A 270 -1.90 -41.08 -13.53
C ALA A 270 -1.06 -40.81 -14.79
N GLY A 271 -0.72 -39.56 -15.08
CA GLY A 271 0.16 -39.17 -16.20
C GLY A 271 1.65 -39.14 -15.87
N ASN A 272 2.04 -39.34 -14.61
CA ASN A 272 3.43 -39.35 -14.14
C ASN A 272 3.97 -40.77 -13.83
N ASP A 273 3.13 -41.81 -13.97
CA ASP A 273 3.49 -43.24 -13.91
C ASP A 273 3.75 -43.81 -15.32
#